data_AF-C6TJ05-F1
#
_entry.id   AF-C6TJ05-F1
#
_cell.length_a   1.000
_cell.length_b   1.000
_cell.length_c   1.000
_cell.angle_alpha   90.00
_cell.angle_beta   90.00
_cell.angle_gamma   90.00
#
_symmetry.space_group_name_H-M   'P 1'
#
loop_
_entity.id
_entity.type
_entity.pdbx_description
1 polymer ?
#
loop_
_entity_poly.entity_id
_entity_poly.type
_entity_poly.pdbx_seq_one_letter_code
_entity_poly.pdbx_strand_id
1 'polypeptide(L)'
;MDANQHVNNVKYIGWILESVPIEVLEHYNMTSMTLEFRRECTQSNLLESMTCPTARVMESNNNSKNRKPDMQYTHLLRPQQDKADVVRARTEWNFKQKHQ
;
A
#
# COMPACT_ATOMS: atom_id res chain seq x y z
N MET A 1 16.58 8.18 9.06
CA MET A 1 16.49 7.23 10.19
C MET A 1 15.83 7.95 11.36
N ASP A 2 15.21 7.21 12.27
CA ASP A 2 14.75 7.75 13.55
C ASP A 2 15.90 7.81 14.58
N ALA A 3 15.58 8.22 15.81
CA ALA A 3 16.55 8.33 16.90
C ALA A 3 17.21 6.99 17.29
N ASN A 4 16.65 5.86 16.86
CA ASN A 4 17.14 4.51 17.15
C ASN A 4 17.98 3.93 16.01
N GLN A 5 18.34 4.75 15.00
CA GLN A 5 19.04 4.31 13.79
C GLN A 5 18.22 3.35 12.91
N HIS A 6 16.92 3.23 13.14
CA HIS A 6 16.03 2.45 12.31
C HIS A 6 15.43 3.33 11.21
N VAL A 7 14.99 2.69 10.14
CA VAL A 7 14.18 3.38 9.12
C VAL A 7 12.84 3.77 9.75
N ASN A 8 12.47 5.04 9.62
CA ASN A 8 11.20 5.56 10.15
C ASN A 8 10.01 4.89 9.45
N ASN A 9 8.96 4.53 10.20
CA ASN A 9 7.71 3.95 9.70
C ASN A 9 7.11 4.70 8.50
N VAL A 10 7.26 6.03 8.43
CA VAL A 10 6.78 6.86 7.31
C VAL A 10 7.51 6.57 6.00
N LYS A 11 8.79 6.17 6.05
CA LYS A 11 9.57 5.83 4.85
C LYS A 11 9.00 4.60 4.14
N TYR A 12 8.53 3.61 4.89
CA TYR A 12 7.91 2.41 4.31
C TYR A 12 6.65 2.76 3.51
N ILE A 13 5.85 3.73 3.97
CA ILE A 13 4.67 4.20 3.22
C ILE A 13 5.08 4.74 1.86
N GLY A 14 6.13 5.58 1.81
CA GLY A 14 6.68 6.10 0.56
C GLY A 14 7.09 4.97 -0.40
N TRP A 15 7.91 4.04 0.07
CA TRP A 15 8.36 2.90 -0.74
C TRP A 15 7.24 1.98 -1.19
N ILE A 16 6.20 1.77 -0.36
CA ILE A 16 5.02 1.00 -0.75
C ILE A 16 4.31 1.67 -1.94
N LEU A 17 4.15 2.99 -1.89
CA LEU A 17 3.43 3.74 -2.93
C LEU A 17 4.23 3.88 -4.23
N GLU A 18 5.56 3.73 -4.21
CA GLU A 18 6.41 3.81 -5.42
C GLU A 18 6.08 2.76 -6.48
N SER A 19 5.53 1.61 -6.10
CA SER A 19 5.12 0.56 -7.06
C SER A 19 3.63 0.61 -7.43
N VAL A 20 2.87 1.58 -6.91
CA VAL A 20 1.46 1.77 -7.28
C VAL A 20 1.39 2.43 -8.66
N PRO A 21 0.56 1.92 -9.59
CA PRO A 21 0.41 2.53 -10.91
C PRO A 21 -0.01 4.00 -10.81
N ILE A 22 0.60 4.86 -11.62
CA ILE A 22 0.38 6.31 -11.55
C ILE A 22 -1.08 6.69 -11.78
N GLU A 23 -1.79 5.94 -12.63
CA GLU A 23 -3.21 6.16 -12.92
C GLU A 23 -4.09 5.97 -11.68
N VAL A 24 -3.69 5.09 -10.75
CA VAL A 24 -4.39 4.89 -9.48
C VAL A 24 -4.18 6.11 -8.59
N LEU A 25 -2.94 6.61 -8.49
CA LEU A 25 -2.60 7.79 -7.68
C LEU A 25 -3.32 9.06 -8.20
N GLU A 26 -3.45 9.18 -9.52
CA GLU A 26 -4.10 10.32 -10.18
C GLU A 26 -5.63 10.28 -10.07
N HIS A 27 -6.26 9.13 -10.26
CA HIS A 27 -7.73 9.03 -10.39
C HIS A 27 -8.44 8.56 -9.12
N TYR A 28 -7.73 8.04 -8.13
CA TYR A 28 -8.33 7.48 -6.92
C TYR A 28 -7.79 8.15 -5.65
N ASN A 29 -8.63 8.22 -4.62
CA ASN A 29 -8.23 8.58 -3.27
C ASN A 29 -8.04 7.29 -2.46
N MET A 30 -6.87 7.14 -1.82
CA MET A 30 -6.67 6.07 -0.83
C MET A 30 -7.52 6.35 0.39
N THR A 31 -8.40 5.43 0.76
CA THR A 31 -9.30 5.55 1.91
C THR A 31 -8.83 4.77 3.13
N SER A 32 -8.02 3.72 2.91
CA SER A 32 -7.46 2.90 3.98
C SER A 32 -6.10 2.37 3.58
N MET A 33 -5.19 2.30 4.56
CA MET A 33 -3.91 1.59 4.45
C MET A 33 -3.71 0.79 5.74
N THR A 34 -3.47 -0.51 5.60
CA THR A 34 -3.12 -1.41 6.71
C THR A 34 -1.68 -1.89 6.50
N LEU A 35 -0.84 -1.77 7.53
CA LEU A 35 0.59 -2.13 7.49
C LEU A 35 0.86 -3.25 8.51
N GLU A 36 1.49 -4.33 8.06
CA GLU A 36 2.03 -5.40 8.90
C GLU A 36 3.55 -5.34 8.84
N PHE A 37 4.17 -4.80 9.90
CA PHE A 37 5.62 -4.76 10.05
C PHE A 37 6.12 -6.12 10.54
N ARG A 38 7.05 -6.72 9.79
CA ARG A 38 7.60 -8.06 10.10
C ARG A 38 9.08 -7.99 10.47
N ARG A 39 9.81 -7.00 9.96
CA ARG A 39 11.23 -6.80 10.25
C ARG A 39 11.60 -5.32 10.13
N GLU A 40 12.57 -4.88 10.92
CA GLU A 40 13.21 -3.58 10.74
C GLU A 40 14.33 -3.69 9.69
N CYS A 41 14.52 -2.63 8.90
CA CYS A 41 15.68 -2.49 8.01
C CYS A 41 16.47 -1.22 8.34
N THR A 42 17.75 -1.23 7.98
CA THR A 42 18.65 -0.08 8.09
C THR A 42 18.90 0.52 6.70
N GLN A 43 19.64 1.63 6.64
CA GLN A 43 19.91 2.34 5.38
C GLN A 43 20.74 1.52 4.37
N SER A 44 21.47 0.49 4.81
CA SER A 44 22.27 -0.35 3.90
C SER A 44 21.44 -1.42 3.18
N ASN A 45 20.18 -1.63 3.57
CA ASN A 45 19.33 -2.62 2.94
C ASN A 45 18.69 -2.07 1.66
N LEU A 46 18.95 -2.72 0.53
CA LEU A 46 18.26 -2.45 -0.73
C LEU A 46 16.95 -3.25 -0.79
N LEU A 47 15.84 -2.54 -0.95
CA LEU A 47 14.50 -3.12 -0.95
C LEU A 47 13.90 -3.19 -2.36
N GLU A 48 13.02 -4.17 -2.57
CA GLU A 48 12.09 -4.24 -3.69
C GLU A 48 10.69 -3.84 -3.20
N SER A 49 10.00 -3.01 -3.99
CA SER A 49 8.59 -2.70 -3.80
C SER A 49 7.76 -3.42 -4.84
N MET A 50 6.79 -4.21 -4.38
CA MET A 50 5.88 -4.98 -5.23
C MET A 50 4.43 -4.66 -4.88
N THR A 51 3.59 -4.46 -5.90
CA THR A 51 2.16 -4.17 -5.75
C THR A 51 1.34 -5.09 -6.64
N CYS A 52 0.30 -5.72 -6.09
CA CYS A 52 -0.61 -6.61 -6.80
C CYS A 52 -2.07 -6.20 -6.56
N PRO A 53 -2.89 -6.01 -7.61
CA PRO A 53 -4.33 -5.80 -7.45
C PRO A 53 -4.95 -7.07 -6.86
N THR A 54 -5.71 -6.94 -5.76
CA THR A 54 -6.20 -8.10 -5.01
C THR A 54 -7.63 -8.49 -5.40
N ALA A 55 -8.48 -7.53 -5.76
CA ALA A 55 -9.76 -7.74 -6.47
C ALA A 55 -10.36 -6.37 -6.87
N ARG A 56 -11.09 -6.32 -7.99
CA ARG A 56 -12.13 -5.31 -8.19
C ARG A 56 -13.36 -5.81 -7.46
N VAL A 57 -13.90 -5.04 -6.52
CA VAL A 57 -15.17 -5.40 -5.88
C VAL A 57 -16.28 -5.07 -6.86
N MET A 58 -16.53 -5.95 -7.84
CA MET A 58 -17.70 -5.81 -8.71
C MET A 58 -18.97 -6.08 -7.90
N GLU A 59 -19.94 -5.19 -8.11
CA GLU A 59 -21.14 -5.01 -7.31
C GLU A 59 -21.95 -6.31 -7.10
N SER A 60 -22.42 -6.52 -5.88
CA SER A 60 -23.66 -7.28 -5.68
C SER A 60 -24.35 -6.78 -4.41
N ASN A 61 -25.56 -6.28 -4.63
CA ASN A 61 -26.62 -5.91 -3.69
C ASN A 61 -26.53 -4.59 -2.89
N ASN A 62 -27.42 -3.69 -3.30
CA ASN A 62 -28.05 -2.61 -2.52
C ASN A 62 -28.62 -3.12 -1.19
N ASN A 63 -27.79 -3.18 -0.16
CA ASN A 63 -28.16 -2.82 1.21
C ASN A 63 -26.97 -3.08 2.15
N SER A 64 -26.18 -2.05 2.44
CA SER A 64 -25.58 -1.87 3.76
C SER A 64 -24.86 -0.53 3.81
N LYS A 65 -24.86 0.09 4.99
CA LYS A 65 -24.40 1.44 5.28
C LYS A 65 -22.87 1.64 5.16
N ASN A 66 -22.14 0.73 4.50
CA ASN A 66 -20.69 0.78 4.32
C ASN A 66 -20.35 0.67 2.82
N ARG A 67 -19.93 1.78 2.20
CA ARG A 67 -19.36 1.77 0.85
C ARG A 67 -18.15 0.84 0.82
N LYS A 68 -18.18 -0.19 -0.04
CA LYS A 68 -17.00 -1.01 -0.33
C LYS A 68 -16.02 -0.20 -1.19
N PRO A 69 -14.71 -0.49 -1.12
CA PRO A 69 -13.74 0.20 -1.95
C PRO A 69 -13.84 -0.24 -3.42
N ASP A 70 -13.58 0.69 -4.34
CA ASP A 70 -13.58 0.42 -5.78
C ASP A 70 -12.42 -0.48 -6.18
N MET A 71 -11.27 -0.30 -5.52
CA MET A 71 -10.05 -1.06 -5.75
C MET A 71 -9.33 -1.39 -4.46
N GLN A 72 -8.65 -2.54 -4.45
CA GLN A 72 -7.76 -2.94 -3.38
C GLN A 72 -6.45 -3.48 -3.93
N TYR A 73 -5.35 -3.07 -3.30
CA TYR A 73 -4.00 -3.57 -3.59
C TYR A 73 -3.39 -4.22 -2.36
N THR A 74 -2.62 -5.27 -2.60
CA THR A 74 -1.70 -5.86 -1.63
C THR A 74 -0.29 -5.52 -2.06
N HIS A 75 0.55 -5.13 -1.10
CA HIS A 75 1.91 -4.70 -1.32
C HIS A 75 2.87 -5.53 -0.48
N LEU A 76 4.09 -5.67 -0.99
CA LEU A 76 5.19 -6.31 -0.31
C LEU A 76 6.45 -5.46 -0.47
N LEU A 77 7.07 -5.14 0.67
CA LEU A 77 8.46 -4.69 0.74
C LEU A 77 9.33 -5.83 1.23
N ARG A 78 10.40 -6.14 0.51
CA ARG A 78 11.40 -7.15 0.92
C ARG A 78 12.81 -6.75 0.50
N PRO A 79 13.87 -7.20 1.19
CA PRO A 79 15.24 -7.01 0.75
C PRO A 79 15.54 -7.83 -0.51
N GLN A 80 16.38 -7.29 -1.40
CA GLN A 80 16.82 -8.02 -2.60
C GLN A 80 17.64 -9.27 -2.27
N GLN A 81 18.41 -9.23 -1.18
CA GLN A 81 19.41 -10.25 -0.87
C GLN A 81 18.82 -11.54 -0.26
N ASP A 82 17.92 -11.44 0.73
CA ASP A 82 17.39 -12.60 1.46
C ASP A 82 15.89 -12.86 1.22
N LYS A 83 15.22 -11.96 0.49
CA LYS A 83 13.78 -12.01 0.14
C LYS A 83 12.85 -12.20 1.33
N ALA A 84 13.30 -11.90 2.54
CA ALA A 84 12.47 -12.01 3.73
C ALA A 84 11.58 -10.77 3.85
N ASP A 85 10.27 -10.96 3.95
CA ASP A 85 9.31 -9.87 4.03
C ASP A 85 9.63 -8.89 5.15
N VAL A 86 9.71 -7.60 4.81
CA VAL A 86 9.94 -6.49 5.74
C VAL A 86 8.61 -5.86 6.15
N VAL A 87 7.79 -5.52 5.16
CA VAL A 87 6.43 -5.01 5.38
C VAL A 87 5.49 -5.64 4.38
N ARG A 88 4.33 -6.10 4.85
CA ARG A 88 3.16 -6.35 4.01
C ARG A 88 2.17 -5.24 4.21
N ALA A 89 1.53 -4.80 3.13
CA ALA A 89 0.53 -3.76 3.23
C ALA A 89 -0.71 -4.08 2.40
N ARG A 90 -1.82 -3.46 2.78
CA ARG A 90 -3.04 -3.43 1.99
C ARG A 90 -3.53 -2.01 1.89
N THR A 91 -3.91 -1.59 0.69
CA THR A 91 -4.51 -0.27 0.45
C THR A 91 -5.86 -0.40 -0.23
N GLU A 92 -6.77 0.47 0.14
CA GLU A 92 -8.12 0.55 -0.41
C GLU A 92 -8.34 1.93 -1.01
N TRP A 93 -8.99 1.96 -2.17
CA TRP A 93 -9.07 3.16 -3.01
C TRP A 93 -10.48 3.35 -3.55
N ASN A 94 -10.91 4.62 -3.59
CA ASN A 94 -12.16 5.04 -4.20
C ASN A 94 -11.89 6.06 -5.31
N PHE A 95 -12.62 5.97 -6.41
CA PHE A 95 -12.51 6.88 -7.52
C PHE A 95 -12.80 8.32 -7.07
N LYS A 96 -11.98 9.26 -7.54
CA LYS A 96 -12.19 10.69 -7.29
C LYS A 96 -13.48 11.12 -8.01
N GLN A 97 -14.50 11.51 -7.24
CA GLN A 97 -15.66 12.15 -7.84
C GLN A 97 -15.19 13.47 -8.47
N LYS A 98 -15.48 13.68 -9.75
CA LYS A 98 -15.27 15.00 -10.37
C LYS A 98 -16.20 15.97 -9.64
N HIS A 99 -15.63 17.00 -9.00
CA HIS A 99 -16.41 18.17 -8.61
C HIS A 99 -16.93 18.79 -9.92
N GLN A 100 -18.25 18.73 -10.11
CA GLN A 100 -18.96 19.53 -11.11
C GLN A 100 -18.98 20.99 -10.69
#